data_AF-W1Y5U0-F1
#
_entry.id   AF-W1Y5U0-F1
#
_cell.length_a   1.000
_cell.length_b   1.000
_cell.length_c   1.000
_cell.angle_alpha   90.00
_cell.angle_beta   90.00
_cell.angle_gamma   90.00
#
_symmetry.space_group_name_H-M   'P 1'
#
loop_
_entity.id
_entity.type
_entity.pdbx_description
1 polymer ?
#
loop_
_entity_poly.entity_id
_entity_poly.type
_entity_poly.pdbx_seq_one_letter_code
_entity_poly.pdbx_strand_id
1 'polypeptide(L)'
;VWNGPMGVFEMPNFAKGTLAIGEELVKVTENGGTTIVGGGDSTAAVQQLGVADKLSHISTGGGASLEYLEGKELPGIASISEK
;
A
#
# COMPACT_ATOMS: atom_id res chain seq x y z
N VAL A 1 -6.14 -3.79 -2.18
CA VAL A 1 -5.14 -3.44 -1.15
C VAL A 1 -3.83 -4.12 -1.50
N TRP A 2 -2.70 -3.44 -1.36
CA TRP A 2 -1.36 -3.98 -1.64
C TRP A 2 -0.44 -3.78 -0.43
N ASN A 3 0.18 -4.86 0.05
CA ASN A 3 1.11 -4.84 1.19
C ASN A 3 2.24 -5.86 0.97
N GLY A 4 3.35 -5.41 0.38
CA GLY A 4 4.54 -6.21 0.08
C GLY A 4 4.85 -6.29 -1.41
N PRO A 5 6.09 -6.00 -1.87
CA PRO A 5 6.49 -6.09 -3.27
C PRO A 5 6.42 -7.53 -3.81
N MET A 6 6.33 -7.68 -5.13
CA MET A 6 6.24 -9.00 -5.79
C MET A 6 7.61 -9.71 -5.90
N GLY A 7 8.69 -8.99 -5.64
CA GLY A 7 10.07 -9.47 -5.67
C GLY A 7 11.02 -8.45 -5.04
N VAL A 8 12.33 -8.72 -5.13
CA VAL A 8 13.40 -7.86 -4.58
C VAL A 8 13.59 -6.63 -5.47
N PHE A 9 12.66 -5.68 -5.38
CA PHE A 9 12.55 -4.56 -6.31
C PHE A 9 13.68 -3.54 -6.21
N GLU A 10 14.43 -3.58 -5.11
CA GLU A 10 15.66 -2.84 -4.90
C GLU A 10 16.75 -3.27 -5.88
N MET A 11 16.66 -4.49 -6.43
CA MET A 11 17.53 -5.01 -7.48
C MET A 11 16.84 -4.85 -8.84
N PRO A 12 17.39 -4.05 -9.78
CA PRO A 12 16.73 -3.74 -11.06
C PRO A 12 16.33 -4.97 -11.89
N ASN A 13 17.11 -6.05 -11.80
CA ASN A 13 16.82 -7.32 -12.50
C ASN A 13 15.55 -8.02 -12.00
N PHE A 14 15.09 -7.70 -10.79
CA PHE A 14 13.92 -8.33 -10.15
C PHE A 14 12.79 -7.32 -9.85
N ALA A 15 12.94 -6.05 -10.26
CA ALA A 15 11.99 -4.98 -9.96
C ALA A 15 10.75 -4.94 -10.85
N LYS A 16 10.85 -5.46 -12.08
CA LYS A 16 9.81 -5.27 -13.11
C LYS A 16 8.41 -5.69 -12.66
N GLY A 17 8.28 -6.80 -11.93
CA GLY A 17 6.99 -7.27 -11.43
C GLY A 17 6.37 -6.30 -10.42
N THR A 18 7.14 -5.88 -9.42
CA THR A 18 6.70 -4.90 -8.41
C THR A 18 6.29 -3.57 -9.04
N LEU A 19 7.10 -3.08 -9.98
CA LEU A 19 6.84 -1.81 -10.66
C LEU A 19 5.56 -1.86 -11.52
N ALA A 20 5.36 -2.97 -12.25
CA ALA A 20 4.15 -3.18 -13.05
C ALA A 20 2.87 -3.21 -12.20
N ILE A 21 2.92 -3.77 -10.99
CA ILE A 21 1.79 -3.71 -10.05
C ILE A 21 1.49 -2.27 -9.64
N GLY A 22 2.52 -1.48 -9.34
CA GLY A 22 2.34 -0.05 -9.02
C GLY A 22 1.65 0.72 -10.14
N GLU A 23 2.06 0.51 -11.39
CA GLU A 23 1.42 1.11 -12.57
C GLU A 23 -0.04 0.67 -12.75
N GLU A 24 -0.33 -0.60 -12.53
CA GLU A 24 -1.69 -1.13 -12.68
C GLU A 24 -2.65 -0.59 -11.60
N LEU A 25 -2.16 -0.39 -10.37
CA LEU A 25 -2.95 0.24 -9.31
C LEU A 25 -3.36 1.67 -9.65
N VAL A 26 -2.53 2.43 -10.37
CA VAL A 26 -2.92 3.75 -10.87
C VAL A 26 -4.15 3.64 -11.77
N LYS A 27 -4.13 2.71 -12.74
CA LYS A 27 -5.27 2.50 -13.65
C LYS A 27 -6.53 2.06 -12.91
N VAL A 28 -6.38 1.18 -11.91
CA VAL A 28 -7.51 0.78 -11.06
C VAL A 28 -8.11 1.99 -10.35
N THR A 29 -7.26 2.91 -9.87
CA THR A 29 -7.69 4.14 -9.20
C THR A 29 -8.42 5.08 -10.15
N GLU A 30 -7.85 5.30 -11.33
CA GLU A 30 -8.45 6.13 -12.39
C GLU A 30 -9.82 5.58 -12.85
N ASN A 31 -9.99 4.26 -12.83
CA ASN A 31 -11.25 3.59 -13.13
C ASN A 31 -12.25 3.56 -11.94
N GLY A 32 -11.99 4.32 -10.88
CA GLY A 32 -12.89 4.47 -9.72
C GLY A 32 -12.71 3.40 -8.63
N GLY A 33 -11.72 2.52 -8.76
CA GLY A 33 -11.38 1.57 -7.70
C GLY A 33 -10.65 2.25 -6.54
N THR A 34 -10.94 1.86 -5.30
CA THR A 34 -10.17 2.33 -4.15
C THR A 34 -8.88 1.52 -4.01
N THR A 35 -7.73 2.18 -4.14
CA THR A 35 -6.42 1.56 -3.98
C THR A 35 -5.78 1.99 -2.66
N ILE A 36 -5.44 0.99 -1.86
CA ILE A 36 -4.76 1.18 -0.58
C ILE A 36 -3.42 0.46 -0.67
N VAL A 37 -2.34 1.20 -0.50
CA VAL A 37 -0.99 0.66 -0.38
C VAL A 37 -0.54 0.77 1.07
N GLY A 38 -0.07 -0.33 1.64
CA GLY A 38 0.47 -0.38 3.00
C GLY A 38 1.83 -1.08 3.02
N GLY A 39 2.56 -0.91 4.11
CA GLY A 39 3.91 -1.46 4.25
C GLY A 39 4.99 -0.54 3.69
N GLY A 40 6.15 -0.53 4.34
CA GLY A 40 7.28 0.36 3.99
C GLY A 40 7.78 0.11 2.57
N ASP A 41 7.97 -1.16 2.19
CA ASP A 41 8.57 -1.52 0.91
C ASP A 41 7.63 -1.25 -0.28
N SER A 42 6.33 -1.55 -0.15
CA SER A 42 5.35 -1.18 -1.18
C SER A 42 5.21 0.33 -1.33
N THR A 43 5.30 1.07 -0.22
CA THR A 43 5.31 2.54 -0.24
C THR A 43 6.55 3.07 -0.96
N ALA A 44 7.73 2.50 -0.69
CA ALA A 44 8.96 2.86 -1.38
C ALA A 44 8.89 2.55 -2.89
N ALA A 45 8.29 1.42 -3.28
CA ALA A 45 8.11 1.07 -4.68
C ALA A 45 7.23 2.08 -5.45
N VAL A 46 6.10 2.52 -4.90
CA VAL A 46 5.24 3.54 -5.56
C VAL A 46 5.85 4.93 -5.56
N GLN A 47 6.69 5.25 -4.58
CA GLN A 47 7.48 6.48 -4.56
C GLN A 47 8.57 6.46 -5.63
N GLN A 48 9.28 5.34 -5.79
CA GLN A 48 10.28 5.15 -6.85
C GLN A 48 9.66 5.31 -8.25
N LEU A 49 8.41 4.87 -8.43
CA LEU A 49 7.65 5.07 -9.66
C LEU A 49 7.17 6.51 -9.87
N GLY A 50 7.14 7.35 -8.82
CA GLY A 50 6.55 8.68 -8.89
C GLY A 50 5.04 8.67 -9.11
N VAL A 51 4.34 7.65 -8.59
CA VAL A 51 2.87 7.51 -8.74
C VAL A 51 2.12 7.53 -7.41
N ALA A 52 2.82 7.85 -6.32
CA ALA A 52 2.27 7.85 -4.96
C ALA A 52 1.01 8.72 -4.79
N ASP A 53 1.00 9.87 -5.47
CA ASP A 53 -0.10 10.86 -5.48
C ASP A 53 -1.32 10.43 -6.31
N LYS A 54 -1.19 9.36 -7.10
CA LYS A 54 -2.26 8.83 -7.96
C LYS A 54 -3.03 7.67 -7.34
N LEU A 55 -2.69 7.29 -6.10
CA LEU A 55 -3.32 6.19 -5.36
C LEU A 55 -4.33 6.75 -4.35
N SER A 56 -5.35 5.97 -3.96
CA SER A 56 -6.38 6.48 -3.05
C SER A 56 -5.86 6.69 -1.63
N HIS A 57 -4.99 5.80 -1.13
CA HIS A 57 -4.38 5.92 0.18
C HIS A 57 -3.03 5.20 0.26
N ILE A 58 -2.05 5.85 0.88
CA ILE A 58 -0.78 5.25 1.29
C ILE A 58 -0.74 5.23 2.81
N SER A 59 -0.70 4.04 3.39
CA SER A 59 -0.61 3.86 4.83
C SER A 59 0.84 3.74 5.28
N THR A 60 1.20 4.57 6.26
CA THR A 60 2.45 4.47 7.03
C THR A 60 2.34 3.51 8.22
N GLY A 61 1.14 2.93 8.46
CA GLY A 61 0.88 2.07 9.62
C GLY A 61 1.48 0.67 9.52
N GLY A 62 2.03 0.28 8.37
CA GLY A 62 2.72 -1.01 8.19
C GLY A 62 1.89 -2.19 8.71
N GLY A 63 2.41 -2.85 9.75
CA GLY A 63 1.74 -3.97 10.42
C GLY A 63 0.39 -3.61 11.05
N ALA A 64 0.24 -2.41 11.63
CA ALA A 64 -1.04 -1.98 12.22
C ALA A 64 -2.15 -1.90 11.17
N SER A 65 -1.83 -1.47 9.94
CA SER A 65 -2.82 -1.48 8.86
C SER A 65 -3.18 -2.88 8.40
N LEU A 66 -2.25 -3.83 8.45
CA LEU A 66 -2.54 -5.22 8.14
C LEU A 66 -3.44 -5.82 9.23
N GLU A 67 -3.12 -5.64 10.50
CA GLU A 67 -3.93 -6.10 11.63
C GLU A 67 -5.36 -5.52 11.59
N TYR A 68 -5.49 -4.24 11.22
CA TYR A 68 -6.78 -3.61 11.01
C TYR A 68 -7.57 -4.30 9.89
N LEU A 69 -6.93 -4.59 8.75
CA LEU A 69 -7.55 -5.26 7.61
C LEU A 69 -7.85 -6.75 7.87
N GLU A 70 -7.13 -7.38 8.79
CA GLU A 70 -7.43 -8.71 9.32
C GLU A 70 -8.66 -8.70 10.24
N GLY A 71 -9.21 -7.53 10.57
CA GLY A 71 -10.38 -7.37 11.43
C GLY A 71 -10.04 -7.45 12.92
N LYS A 72 -8.76 -7.34 13.29
CA LYS A 72 -8.36 -7.30 14.69
C LYS A 72 -8.71 -5.96 15.30
N GLU A 73 -9.11 -5.99 16.57
CA GLU A 73 -9.25 -4.78 17.36
C GLU A 73 -7.85 -4.21 17.64
N LEU A 74 -7.61 -2.97 17.18
CA LEU A 74 -6.39 -2.25 17.48
C LEU A 74 -6.56 -1.53 18.83
N PRO A 75 -5.72 -1.80 19.86
CA PRO A 75 -5.89 -1.21 21.19
C PRO A 75 -5.92 0.33 21.18
N GLY A 76 -5.12 0.94 20.30
CA GLY A 76 -5.08 2.40 20.14
C GLY A 76 -6.35 2.99 19.53
N ILE A 77 -7.07 2.23 18.69
CA ILE A 77 -8.37 2.65 18.13
C ILE A 77 -9.49 2.40 19.14
N ALA A 78 -9.48 1.25 19.82
CA ALA A 78 -10.48 0.89 20.84
C ALA A 78 -10.54 1.87 22.02
N SER A 79 -9.43 2.56 22.29
CA SER A 79 -9.34 3.56 23.36
C SER A 79 -9.93 4.92 22.99
N ILE A 80 -10.34 5.14 21.74
CA ILE A 80 -10.91 6.39 21.25
C ILE A 80 -12.41 6.41 21.58
N SER A 81 -12.89 7.52 22.15
CA SER A 81 -14.32 7.72 22.41
C SER A 81 -15.12 7.67 21.11
N GLU A 82 -16.28 6.99 21.15
CA GLU A 82 -17.29 7.06 20.09
C GLU A 82 -17.70 8.52 19.80
N LYS A 83 -18.12 8.76 18.56
CA LYS A 83 -18.35 10.10 18.00
C LYS A 83 -19.63 10.76 18.50
#